data_AF-A0A0D3IQV4-F1
#
_entry.id   AF-A0A0D3IQV4-F1
#
_cell.length_a   1.000
_cell.length_b   1.000
_cell.length_c   1.000
_cell.angle_alpha   90.00
_cell.angle_beta   90.00
_cell.angle_gamma   90.00
#
_symmetry.space_group_name_H-M   'P 1'
#
loop_
_entity.id
_entity.type
_entity.pdbx_description
1 polymer ?
#
loop_
_entity_poly.entity_id
_entity_poly.type
_entity_poly.pdbx_seq_one_letter_code
_entity_poly.pdbx_strand_id
1 'polypeptide(L)'
;LFSLFERHGSSDYIGEPMSITEHSVQTANAALKAGETDMAVLACLLHDVGHLCGLEAGHAPGMGGCGTPDHERIGADFLGALGLPQDIAYLCHHHVGAKRYLCATVPGYEERLSEASSVTLQHQGGPMSPAEVAAADADPRWPLVLRMRRYDEAGK
;
A
#
# COMPACT_ATOMS: atom_id res chain seq x y z
N LEU A 1 11.71 -7.54 -10.78
CA LEU A 1 10.28 -7.29 -10.52
C LEU A 1 9.42 -8.52 -10.77
N PHE A 2 9.20 -8.94 -12.03
CA PHE A 2 8.34 -10.10 -12.33
C PHE A 2 8.73 -11.37 -11.59
N SER A 3 10.04 -11.65 -11.51
CA SER A 3 10.55 -12.81 -10.76
C SER A 3 10.23 -12.79 -9.25
N LEU A 4 9.98 -11.62 -8.65
CA LEU A 4 9.53 -11.52 -7.25
C LEU A 4 8.08 -11.96 -7.12
N PHE A 5 7.21 -11.52 -8.04
CA PHE A 5 5.82 -11.97 -8.09
C PHE A 5 5.73 -13.48 -8.38
N GLU A 6 6.56 -14.00 -9.29
CA GLU A 6 6.60 -15.44 -9.58
C GLU A 6 7.02 -16.29 -8.38
N ARG A 7 8.02 -15.84 -7.60
CA ARG A 7 8.54 -16.59 -6.45
C ARG A 7 7.68 -16.46 -5.20
N HIS A 8 7.22 -15.23 -4.92
CA HIS A 8 6.63 -14.87 -3.62
C HIS A 8 5.19 -14.41 -3.72
N GLY A 9 4.71 -14.04 -4.92
CA GLY A 9 3.41 -13.43 -5.12
C GLY A 9 2.23 -14.36 -4.86
N SER A 10 2.43 -15.67 -4.83
CA SER A 10 1.43 -16.66 -4.40
C SER A 10 1.46 -16.95 -2.91
N SER A 11 2.35 -16.30 -2.16
CA SER A 11 2.33 -16.37 -0.69
C SER A 11 1.07 -15.67 -0.18
N ASP A 12 0.53 -16.18 0.92
CA ASP A 12 -0.63 -15.59 1.58
C ASP A 12 -0.37 -14.10 1.83
N TYR A 13 -1.32 -13.25 1.41
CA TYR A 13 -1.38 -11.87 1.87
C TYR A 13 -1.60 -11.93 3.36
N ILE A 14 -0.60 -11.49 4.11
CA ILE A 14 -0.47 -11.93 5.49
C ILE A 14 -1.59 -11.29 6.33
N GLY A 15 -2.63 -12.07 6.61
CA GLY A 15 -3.83 -11.65 7.33
C GLY A 15 -5.09 -11.44 6.47
N GLU A 16 -5.06 -11.71 5.15
CA GLU A 16 -6.25 -11.75 4.28
C GLU A 16 -6.31 -13.08 3.50
N PRO A 17 -7.50 -13.61 3.17
CA PRO A 17 -7.66 -14.91 2.52
C PRO A 17 -7.37 -14.86 1.01
N MET A 18 -6.30 -14.22 0.60
CA MET A 18 -5.87 -14.04 -0.79
C MET A 18 -4.35 -13.92 -0.88
N SER A 19 -3.76 -14.08 -2.05
CA SER A 19 -2.33 -13.87 -2.28
C SER A 19 -1.97 -12.40 -2.55
N ILE A 20 -0.70 -12.03 -2.37
CA ILE A 20 -0.20 -10.68 -2.69
C ILE A 20 -0.47 -10.33 -4.16
N THR A 21 -0.32 -11.30 -5.07
CA THR A 21 -0.62 -11.08 -6.50
C THR A 21 -2.09 -10.79 -6.73
N GLU A 22 -2.99 -11.56 -6.12
CA GLU A 22 -4.44 -11.36 -6.28
C GLU A 22 -4.85 -9.99 -5.76
N HIS A 23 -4.38 -9.59 -4.57
CA HIS A 23 -4.64 -8.27 -4.01
C HIS A 23 -4.16 -7.17 -4.96
N SER A 24 -2.88 -7.24 -5.36
CA SER A 24 -2.26 -6.27 -6.27
C SER A 24 -3.01 -6.12 -7.60
N VAL A 25 -3.44 -7.24 -8.20
CA VAL A 25 -4.17 -7.24 -9.47
C VAL A 25 -5.58 -6.67 -9.29
N GLN A 26 -6.28 -7.00 -8.21
CA GLN A 26 -7.61 -6.46 -7.95
C GLN A 26 -7.58 -4.95 -7.69
N THR A 27 -6.59 -4.48 -6.92
CA THR A 27 -6.33 -3.06 -6.67
C THR A 27 -6.04 -2.30 -7.97
N ALA A 28 -5.18 -2.85 -8.83
CA ALA A 28 -4.91 -2.28 -10.16
C ALA A 28 -6.16 -2.25 -11.07
N ASN A 29 -6.96 -3.31 -11.04
CA ASN A 29 -8.21 -3.40 -11.80
C ASN A 29 -9.27 -2.40 -11.31
N ALA A 30 -9.34 -2.13 -10.00
CA ALA A 30 -10.21 -1.10 -9.45
C ALA A 30 -9.82 0.30 -9.94
N ALA A 31 -8.53 0.62 -9.96
CA ALA A 31 -8.02 1.88 -10.53
C ALA A 31 -8.31 1.98 -12.04
N LEU A 32 -8.11 0.89 -12.80
CA LEU A 32 -8.39 0.83 -14.22
C LEU A 32 -9.87 1.12 -14.52
N LYS A 33 -10.79 0.48 -13.77
CA LYS A 33 -12.25 0.71 -13.89
C LYS A 33 -12.66 2.14 -13.52
N ALA A 34 -11.90 2.79 -12.65
CA ALA A 34 -12.11 4.19 -12.29
C ALA A 34 -11.59 5.18 -13.34
N GLY A 35 -10.95 4.69 -14.42
CA GLY A 35 -10.40 5.55 -15.49
C GLY A 35 -9.11 6.26 -15.10
N GLU A 36 -8.37 5.72 -14.13
CA GLU A 36 -7.07 6.26 -13.74
C GLU A 36 -6.02 6.09 -14.85
N THR A 37 -4.97 6.91 -14.78
CA THR A 37 -3.84 6.84 -15.71
C THR A 37 -3.06 5.53 -15.57
N ASP A 38 -2.38 5.09 -16.63
CA ASP A 38 -1.50 3.90 -16.59
C ASP A 38 -0.48 3.95 -15.45
N MET A 39 0.04 5.16 -15.15
CA MET A 39 0.96 5.38 -14.03
C MET A 39 0.32 5.05 -12.69
N ALA A 40 -0.91 5.52 -12.44
CA ALA A 40 -1.64 5.24 -11.20
C ALA A 40 -2.10 3.77 -11.12
N VAL A 41 -2.50 3.17 -12.24
CA VAL A 41 -2.82 1.73 -12.31
C VAL A 41 -1.59 0.90 -11.99
N LEU A 42 -0.42 1.27 -12.52
CA LEU A 42 0.84 0.58 -12.21
C LEU A 42 1.27 0.79 -10.75
N ALA A 43 1.08 1.97 -10.19
CA ALA A 43 1.32 2.20 -8.77
C ALA A 43 0.40 1.35 -7.88
N CYS A 44 -0.88 1.19 -8.25
CA CYS A 44 -1.82 0.28 -7.58
C CYS A 44 -1.36 -1.18 -7.65
N LEU A 45 -0.83 -1.63 -8.79
CA LEU A 45 -0.29 -2.98 -8.93
C LEU A 45 0.95 -3.23 -8.07
N LEU A 46 1.72 -2.18 -7.76
CA LEU A 46 3.05 -2.30 -7.17
C LEU A 46 3.15 -1.81 -5.72
N HIS A 47 2.07 -1.25 -5.16
CA HIS A 47 2.12 -0.60 -3.84
C HIS A 47 2.64 -1.51 -2.72
N ASP A 48 2.33 -2.82 -2.78
CA ASP A 48 2.75 -3.82 -1.80
C ASP A 48 3.99 -4.63 -2.19
N VAL A 49 4.73 -4.23 -3.23
CA VAL A 49 5.96 -4.94 -3.66
C VAL A 49 7.02 -5.02 -2.56
N GLY A 50 6.98 -4.12 -1.57
CA GLY A 50 7.84 -4.19 -0.38
C GLY A 50 7.66 -5.47 0.44
N HIS A 51 6.45 -6.06 0.47
CA HIS A 51 6.23 -7.35 1.10
C HIS A 51 6.98 -8.47 0.38
N LEU A 52 6.96 -8.48 -0.96
CA LEU A 52 7.73 -9.44 -1.75
C LEU A 52 9.24 -9.28 -1.55
N CYS A 53 9.71 -8.04 -1.39
CA CYS A 53 11.11 -7.76 -1.07
C CYS A 53 11.50 -8.29 0.32
N GLY A 54 10.62 -8.16 1.32
CA GLY A 54 10.82 -8.73 2.65
C GLY A 54 10.92 -10.25 2.64
N LEU A 55 10.05 -10.91 1.88
CA LEU A 55 10.07 -12.37 1.69
C LEU A 55 11.35 -12.84 0.98
N GLU A 56 11.77 -12.16 -0.08
CA GLU A 56 13.02 -12.46 -0.78
C GLU A 56 14.25 -12.33 0.13
N ALA A 57 14.25 -11.34 1.04
CA ALA A 57 15.31 -11.17 2.02
C ALA A 57 15.28 -12.20 3.16
N GLY A 58 14.26 -13.07 3.23
CA GLY A 58 14.11 -14.07 4.28
C GLY A 58 13.69 -13.50 5.64
N HIS A 59 13.10 -12.30 5.67
CA HIS A 59 12.59 -11.72 6.90
C HIS A 59 11.27 -12.37 7.30
N ALA A 60 11.15 -12.76 8.57
CA ALA A 60 9.88 -13.20 9.12
C ALA A 60 8.85 -12.05 9.06
N PRO A 61 7.55 -12.36 8.90
CA PRO A 61 6.49 -11.36 8.99
C PRO A 61 6.54 -10.61 10.33
N GLY A 62 6.55 -9.28 10.27
CA GLY A 62 6.40 -8.39 11.42
C GLY A 62 4.97 -7.90 11.58
N MET A 63 4.77 -6.81 12.34
CA MET A 63 3.47 -6.15 12.53
C MET A 63 2.34 -7.10 12.95
N GLY A 64 2.54 -7.86 14.02
CA GLY A 64 1.57 -8.87 14.46
C GLY A 64 1.53 -10.11 13.55
N GLY A 65 2.52 -10.27 12.68
CA GLY A 65 2.52 -11.28 11.65
C GLY A 65 1.54 -10.94 10.54
N CYS A 66 1.42 -9.66 10.16
CA CYS A 66 0.54 -9.16 9.10
C CYS A 66 1.30 -8.48 7.94
N GLY A 67 2.63 -8.60 7.89
CA GLY A 67 3.40 -8.06 6.76
C GLY A 67 4.85 -7.75 7.07
N THR A 68 5.58 -7.27 6.07
CA THR A 68 6.93 -6.70 6.23
C THR A 68 6.82 -5.30 6.83
N PRO A 69 7.51 -5.00 7.95
CA PRO A 69 7.58 -3.64 8.47
C PRO A 69 8.15 -2.68 7.42
N ASP A 70 7.55 -1.48 7.29
CA ASP A 70 8.04 -0.41 6.41
C ASP A 70 8.04 -0.80 4.92
N HIS A 71 7.08 -1.63 4.51
CA HIS A 71 6.99 -2.15 3.15
C HIS A 71 6.73 -1.05 2.12
N GLU A 72 6.06 0.02 2.50
CA GLU A 72 5.81 1.18 1.65
C GLU A 72 7.13 1.87 1.25
N ARG A 73 8.08 2.00 2.18
CA ARG A 73 9.40 2.58 1.88
C ARG A 73 10.29 1.59 1.17
N ILE A 74 10.34 0.34 1.63
CA ILE A 74 11.12 -0.73 0.97
C ILE A 74 10.69 -0.88 -0.50
N GLY A 75 9.37 -0.89 -0.75
CA GLY A 75 8.80 -0.96 -2.09
C GLY A 75 9.17 0.25 -2.92
N ALA A 76 8.97 1.47 -2.40
CA ALA A 76 9.32 2.70 -3.11
C ALA A 76 10.81 2.79 -3.46
N ASP A 77 11.70 2.46 -2.51
CA ASP A 77 13.16 2.44 -2.71
C ASP A 77 13.54 1.42 -3.79
N PHE A 78 12.94 0.22 -3.76
CA PHE A 78 13.17 -0.82 -4.77
C PHE A 78 12.70 -0.38 -6.16
N LEU A 79 11.50 0.18 -6.28
CA LEU A 79 10.96 0.66 -7.57
C LEU A 79 11.80 1.82 -8.13
N GLY A 80 12.25 2.73 -7.26
CA GLY A 80 13.17 3.81 -7.63
C GLY A 80 14.51 3.27 -8.14
N ALA A 81 15.08 2.28 -7.45
CA ALA A 81 16.34 1.63 -7.86
C ALA A 81 16.21 0.87 -9.20
N LEU A 82 15.01 0.37 -9.53
CA LEU A 82 14.70 -0.22 -10.84
C LEU A 82 14.54 0.82 -11.97
N GLY A 83 14.50 2.11 -11.64
CA GLY A 83 14.36 3.20 -12.61
C GLY A 83 12.91 3.46 -13.04
N LEU A 84 11.91 3.06 -12.24
CA LEU A 84 10.53 3.48 -12.50
C LEU A 84 10.36 5.00 -12.25
N PRO A 85 9.39 5.64 -12.91
CA PRO A 85 9.06 7.05 -12.66
C PRO A 85 8.86 7.35 -11.17
N GLN A 86 9.38 8.49 -10.72
CA GLN A 86 9.33 8.91 -9.32
C GLN A 86 7.90 8.97 -8.78
N ASP A 87 6.92 9.32 -9.61
CA ASP A 87 5.51 9.37 -9.21
C ASP A 87 4.99 7.99 -8.76
N ILE A 88 5.42 6.90 -9.39
CA ILE A 88 5.03 5.54 -8.99
C ILE A 88 5.60 5.23 -7.61
N ALA A 89 6.91 5.45 -7.42
CA ALA A 89 7.56 5.23 -6.14
C ALA A 89 6.94 6.10 -5.03
N TYR A 90 6.62 7.36 -5.33
CA TYR A 90 5.94 8.26 -4.41
C TYR A 90 4.56 7.72 -4.00
N LEU A 91 3.74 7.30 -4.96
CA LEU A 91 2.41 6.76 -4.68
C LEU A 91 2.48 5.48 -3.84
N CYS A 92 3.41 4.57 -4.18
CA CYS A 92 3.65 3.37 -3.39
C CYS A 92 4.16 3.71 -1.98
N HIS A 93 5.02 4.71 -1.81
CA HIS A 93 5.50 5.12 -0.49
C HIS A 93 4.39 5.65 0.42
N HIS A 94 3.43 6.37 -0.16
CA HIS A 94 2.44 7.12 0.62
C HIS A 94 1.13 6.38 0.89
N HIS A 95 0.93 5.16 0.40
CA HIS A 95 -0.33 4.43 0.60
C HIS A 95 -0.61 4.09 2.09
N VAL A 96 0.42 3.77 2.89
CA VAL A 96 0.28 3.62 4.36
C VAL A 96 -0.11 4.95 5.01
N GLY A 97 0.52 6.04 4.61
CA GLY A 97 0.17 7.39 5.08
C GLY A 97 -1.28 7.74 4.74
N ALA A 98 -1.77 7.34 3.57
CA ALA A 98 -3.16 7.52 3.15
C ALA A 98 -4.14 6.81 4.10
N LYS A 99 -3.83 5.57 4.52
CA LYS A 99 -4.61 4.84 5.54
C LYS A 99 -4.70 5.64 6.83
N ARG A 100 -3.55 6.08 7.36
CA ARG A 100 -3.46 6.86 8.61
C ARG A 100 -4.21 8.18 8.51
N TYR A 101 -4.12 8.86 7.36
CA TYR A 101 -4.86 10.08 7.07
C TYR A 101 -6.37 9.83 7.12
N LEU A 102 -6.85 8.82 6.39
CA LEU A 102 -8.29 8.55 6.29
C LEU A 102 -8.89 8.14 7.64
N CYS A 103 -8.15 7.40 8.48
CA CYS A 103 -8.56 7.10 9.85
C CYS A 103 -8.66 8.37 10.72
N ALA A 104 -7.82 9.38 10.48
CA ALA A 104 -7.85 10.64 11.22
C ALA A 104 -8.97 11.59 10.74
N THR A 105 -9.26 11.62 9.44
CA THR A 105 -10.11 12.67 8.85
C THR A 105 -11.50 12.21 8.43
N VAL A 106 -11.73 10.90 8.28
CA VAL A 106 -13.02 10.36 7.82
C VAL A 106 -13.67 9.56 8.96
N PRO A 107 -14.76 10.06 9.57
CA PRO A 107 -15.49 9.32 10.58
C PRO A 107 -15.95 7.95 10.04
N GLY A 108 -15.78 6.89 10.83
CA GLY A 108 -16.21 5.55 10.40
C GLY A 108 -15.22 4.84 9.45
N TYR A 109 -14.00 5.37 9.25
CA TYR A 109 -13.02 4.75 8.35
C TYR A 109 -12.29 3.57 8.98
N GLU A 110 -11.84 3.73 10.22
CA GLU A 110 -11.06 2.72 10.94
C GLU A 110 -11.86 1.41 11.10
N GLU A 111 -13.17 1.51 11.31
CA GLU A 111 -14.10 0.38 11.46
C GLU A 111 -14.32 -0.41 10.16
N ARG A 112 -13.89 0.13 9.01
CA ARG A 112 -14.00 -0.52 7.70
C ARG A 112 -12.70 -1.19 7.25
N LEU A 113 -11.61 -1.02 8.00
CA LEU A 113 -10.35 -1.69 7.72
C LEU A 113 -10.50 -3.22 7.85
N SER A 114 -9.73 -3.96 7.06
CA SER A 114 -9.53 -5.39 7.31
C SER A 114 -8.84 -5.60 8.67
N GLU A 115 -8.93 -6.82 9.21
CA GLU A 115 -8.24 -7.17 10.44
C GLU A 115 -6.73 -6.91 10.34
N ALA A 116 -6.09 -7.34 9.24
CA ALA A 116 -4.69 -7.06 8.95
C ALA A 116 -4.38 -5.56 8.88
N SER A 117 -5.22 -4.78 8.19
CA SER A 117 -5.05 -3.32 8.09
C SER A 117 -5.18 -2.61 9.44
N SER A 118 -6.06 -3.10 10.33
CA SER A 118 -6.25 -2.58 11.68
C SER A 118 -5.06 -2.91 12.59
N VAL A 119 -4.58 -4.15 12.56
CA VAL A 119 -3.37 -4.57 13.29
C VAL A 119 -2.16 -3.74 12.85
N THR A 120 -1.93 -3.63 11.54
CA THR A 120 -0.79 -2.88 11.00
C THR A 120 -0.89 -1.37 11.27
N LEU A 121 -2.10 -0.79 11.35
CA LEU A 121 -2.29 0.63 11.68
C LEU A 121 -1.64 0.97 13.03
N GLN A 122 -1.78 0.10 14.04
CA GLN A 122 -1.19 0.32 15.36
C GLN A 122 0.35 0.26 15.33
N HIS A 123 0.92 -0.58 14.47
CA HIS A 123 2.37 -0.65 14.25
C HIS A 123 2.92 0.51 13.40
N GLN A 124 2.06 1.17 12.63
CA GLN A 124 2.41 2.26 11.72
C GLN A 124 2.20 3.66 12.35
N GLY A 125 1.93 3.72 13.66
CA GLY A 125 1.78 4.98 14.40
C GLY A 125 0.35 5.52 14.49
N GLY A 126 -0.65 4.69 14.18
CA GLY A 126 -2.07 5.04 14.34
C GLY A 126 -2.55 6.11 13.35
N PRO A 127 -3.77 6.66 13.55
CA PRO A 127 -4.26 7.80 12.78
C PRO A 127 -3.27 8.98 12.80
N MET A 128 -3.21 9.73 11.70
CA MET A 128 -2.36 10.92 11.61
C MET A 128 -2.71 11.98 12.66
N SER A 129 -1.68 12.63 13.20
CA SER A 129 -1.81 13.86 13.99
C SER A 129 -2.27 15.05 13.13
N PRO A 130 -2.79 16.14 13.73
CA PRO A 130 -3.18 17.33 12.97
C PRO A 130 -2.06 17.93 12.12
N ALA A 131 -0.80 17.82 12.56
CA ALA A 131 0.35 18.31 11.82
C ALA A 131 0.66 17.44 10.59
N GLU A 132 0.53 16.12 10.70
CA GLU A 132 0.68 15.20 9.57
C GLU A 132 -0.44 15.39 8.55
N VAL A 133 -1.69 15.58 9.01
CA VAL A 133 -2.84 15.91 8.14
C VAL A 133 -2.57 17.20 7.37
N ALA A 134 -2.15 18.27 8.06
CA ALA A 134 -1.84 19.55 7.41
C ALA A 134 -0.69 19.44 6.38
N ALA A 135 0.32 18.63 6.66
CA ALA A 135 1.41 18.37 5.71
C ALA A 135 0.92 17.60 4.48
N ALA A 136 0.03 16.62 4.67
CA ALA A 136 -0.58 15.86 3.59
C ALA A 136 -1.50 16.72 2.72
N ASP A 137 -2.32 17.58 3.32
CA ASP A 137 -3.20 18.52 2.62
C ASP A 137 -2.42 19.54 1.76
N ALA A 138 -1.18 19.84 2.14
CA ALA A 138 -0.31 20.74 1.39
C ALA A 138 0.32 20.08 0.15
N ASP A 139 0.28 18.75 0.01
CA ASP A 139 0.86 18.05 -1.14
C ASP A 139 -0.18 17.91 -2.27
N PRO A 140 0.04 18.53 -3.45
CA PRO A 140 -0.91 18.48 -4.56
C PRO A 140 -1.13 17.07 -5.14
N ARG A 141 -0.28 16.08 -4.81
CA ARG A 141 -0.42 14.69 -5.23
C ARG A 141 -1.31 13.87 -4.29
N TRP A 142 -1.58 14.38 -3.08
CA TRP A 142 -2.35 13.67 -2.06
C TRP A 142 -3.74 13.22 -2.52
N PRO A 143 -4.49 13.99 -3.33
CA PRO A 143 -5.78 13.52 -3.85
C PRO A 143 -5.68 12.21 -4.64
N LEU A 144 -4.56 11.94 -5.33
CA LEU A 144 -4.35 10.67 -6.03
C LEU A 144 -3.98 9.55 -5.05
N VAL A 145 -3.12 9.84 -4.07
CA VAL A 145 -2.76 8.92 -2.98
C VAL A 145 -4.02 8.41 -2.25
N LEU A 146 -4.95 9.31 -1.91
CA LEU A 146 -6.20 8.96 -1.25
C LEU A 146 -7.13 8.11 -2.12
N ARG A 147 -7.16 8.33 -3.44
CA ARG A 147 -7.94 7.47 -4.36
C ARG A 147 -7.31 6.09 -4.46
N MET A 148 -5.98 6.01 -4.57
CA MET A 148 -5.26 4.74 -4.57
C MET A 148 -5.53 3.91 -3.34
N ARG A 149 -5.53 4.53 -2.16
CA ARG A 149 -5.85 3.81 -0.93
C ARG A 149 -7.23 3.15 -1.00
N ARG A 150 -8.25 3.89 -1.46
CA ARG A 150 -9.60 3.35 -1.67
C ARG A 150 -9.66 2.18 -2.65
N TYR A 151 -8.77 2.13 -3.64
CA TYR A 151 -8.65 1.00 -4.56
C TYR A 151 -7.99 -0.20 -3.88
N ASP A 152 -7.00 0.04 -3.02
CA ASP A 152 -6.37 -0.96 -2.15
C ASP A 152 -7.44 -1.61 -1.24
N GLU A 153 -8.29 -0.84 -0.54
CA GLU A 153 -9.38 -1.48 0.24
C GLU A 153 -10.47 -2.16 -0.60
N ALA A 154 -10.57 -1.85 -1.89
CA ALA A 154 -11.48 -2.53 -2.81
C ALA A 154 -10.89 -3.83 -3.36
N GLY A 155 -9.58 -4.04 -3.25
CA GLY A 155 -8.84 -5.19 -3.75
C GLY A 155 -8.79 -6.37 -2.78
N LYS A 156 -9.93 -6.73 -2.17
CA LYS A 156 -10.05 -7.79 -1.15
C LYS A 156 -11.10 -8.84 -1.52
#